data_AF-A0A9D8NP69-F1
#
_entry.id   AF-A0A9D8NP69-F1
#
_cell.length_a   1.000
_cell.length_b   1.000
_cell.length_c   1.000
_cell.angle_alpha   90.00
_cell.angle_beta   90.00
_cell.angle_gamma   90.00
#
_symmetry.space_group_name_H-M   'P 1'
#
loop_
_entity.id
_entity.type
_entity.pdbx_description
1 polymer ?
#
loop_
_entity_poly.entity_id
_entity_poly.type
_entity_poly.pdbx_seq_one_letter_code
_entity_poly.pdbx_strand_id
1 'polypeptide(L)'
;MVNTKKNKYDEIKNLLETRLNECDRIFRNTVELKEMLQREDGEDVIIKKMQERGVLINKASSLNKEYHEINEFIACIDDEEKKSLFKGLIKNIQRLLSETTDLDKENKLCIENKMYEITLNLEKMQEGKQLTRSLDKNINDTPSFIDVCG
;
A
#
# COMPACT_ATOMS: atom_id res chain seq x y z
N MET A 1 34.80 25.86 20.65
CA MET A 1 33.66 25.84 19.71
C MET A 1 33.78 24.82 18.56
N VAL A 2 34.82 23.97 18.49
CA VAL A 2 34.96 22.93 17.44
C VAL A 2 34.15 21.66 17.75
N ASN A 3 33.98 21.30 19.03
CA ASN A 3 33.26 20.07 19.43
C ASN A 3 31.74 20.10 19.18
N THR A 4 31.11 21.27 19.23
CA THR A 4 29.64 21.38 19.11
C THR A 4 29.14 21.19 17.66
N LYS A 5 29.92 21.65 16.67
CA LYS A 5 29.57 21.49 15.23
C LYS A 5 29.77 20.05 14.73
N LYS A 6 30.83 19.37 15.20
CA LYS A 6 31.09 17.97 14.84
C LYS A 6 29.98 17.05 15.35
N ASN A 7 29.48 17.31 16.56
CA ASN A 7 28.37 16.55 17.14
C ASN A 7 27.07 16.69 16.32
N LYS A 8 26.71 17.91 15.89
CA LYS A 8 25.50 18.15 15.10
C LYS A 8 25.53 17.52 13.70
N TYR A 9 26.73 17.45 13.09
CA TYR A 9 26.91 16.77 11.81
C TYR A 9 26.61 15.27 11.91
N ASP A 10 27.22 14.59 12.88
CA ASP A 10 27.04 13.15 13.08
C ASP A 10 25.59 12.83 13.50
N GLU A 11 24.98 13.68 14.33
CA GLU A 11 23.56 13.58 14.70
C GLU A 11 22.62 13.62 13.49
N ILE A 12 22.78 14.61 12.60
CA ILE A 12 21.93 14.76 11.40
C ILE A 12 22.19 13.63 10.41
N LYS A 13 23.44 13.17 10.28
CA LYS A 13 23.78 12.00 9.46
C LYS A 13 23.09 10.75 9.97
N ASN A 14 23.23 10.44 11.26
CA ASN A 14 22.61 9.28 11.87
C ASN A 14 21.07 9.34 11.75
N LEU A 15 20.49 10.53 11.90
CA LEU A 15 19.05 10.73 11.70
C LEU A 15 18.65 10.40 10.26
N LEU A 16 19.31 10.99 9.25
CA LEU A 16 19.01 10.75 7.84
C LEU A 16 19.23 9.28 7.44
N GLU A 17 20.28 8.63 7.92
CA GLU A 17 20.53 7.20 7.69
C GLU A 17 19.45 6.33 8.34
N THR A 18 19.01 6.67 9.55
CA THR A 18 17.89 5.98 10.22
C THR A 18 16.61 6.12 9.40
N ARG A 19 16.29 7.34 8.93
CA ARG A 19 15.11 7.60 8.10
C ARG A 19 15.18 6.89 6.75
N LEU A 20 16.36 6.85 6.14
CA LEU A 20 16.57 6.10 4.89
C LEU A 20 16.28 4.61 5.09
N ASN A 21 16.77 4.02 6.18
CA ASN A 21 16.50 2.63 6.52
C ASN A 21 15.02 2.36 6.80
N GLU A 22 14.32 3.30 7.46
CA GLU A 22 12.87 3.21 7.67
C GLU A 22 12.10 3.25 6.33
N CYS A 23 12.44 4.17 5.44
CA CYS A 23 11.83 4.28 4.12
C CYS A 23 12.07 3.03 3.27
N ASP A 24 13.29 2.47 3.30
CA ASP A 24 13.64 1.23 2.61
C ASP A 24 12.84 0.02 3.15
N ARG A 25 12.64 -0.04 4.47
CA ARG A 25 11.79 -1.09 5.09
C ARG A 25 10.32 -0.96 4.68
N ILE A 26 9.78 0.26 4.64
CA ILE A 26 8.41 0.51 4.18
C ILE A 26 8.28 0.11 2.71
N PHE A 27 9.23 0.54 1.86
CA PHE A 27 9.25 0.21 0.44
C PHE A 27 9.25 -1.31 0.20
N ARG A 28 10.18 -2.05 0.81
CA ARG A 28 10.22 -3.51 0.71
C ARG A 28 8.92 -4.18 1.16
N ASN A 29 8.35 -3.69 2.26
CA ASN A 29 7.07 -4.21 2.75
C ASN A 29 5.93 -3.95 1.75
N THR A 30 5.89 -2.77 1.12
CA THR A 30 4.92 -2.44 0.05
C THR A 30 5.09 -3.32 -1.19
N VAL A 31 6.34 -3.59 -1.60
CA VAL A 31 6.64 -4.52 -2.71
C VAL A 31 6.13 -5.92 -2.39
N GLU A 32 6.42 -6.43 -1.20
CA GLU A 32 5.96 -7.75 -0.78
C GLU A 32 4.43 -7.82 -0.71
N LEU A 33 3.77 -6.77 -0.20
CA LEU A 33 2.30 -6.70 -0.20
C LEU A 33 1.73 -6.78 -1.63
N LYS A 34 2.37 -6.14 -2.61
CA LYS A 34 1.97 -6.24 -4.02
C LYS A 34 2.05 -7.68 -4.53
N GLU A 35 3.16 -8.35 -4.25
CA GLU A 35 3.35 -9.76 -4.64
C GLU A 35 2.30 -10.66 -3.98
N MET A 36 2.00 -10.45 -2.70
CA MET A 36 0.96 -11.19 -1.98
C MET A 36 -0.43 -10.99 -2.60
N LEU A 37 -0.78 -9.75 -2.96
CA LEU A 37 -2.05 -9.44 -3.65
C LEU A 37 -2.15 -10.12 -5.01
N GLN A 38 -1.04 -10.18 -5.76
CA GLN A 38 -0.96 -10.83 -7.07
C GLN A 38 -1.03 -12.36 -6.98
N ARG A 39 -0.40 -12.97 -5.97
CA ARG A 39 -0.45 -14.42 -5.73
C ARG A 39 -1.73 -14.90 -5.06
N GLU A 40 -2.58 -13.96 -4.63
CA GLU A 40 -3.81 -14.27 -3.91
C GLU A 40 -3.54 -14.99 -2.57
N ASP A 41 -2.47 -14.56 -1.89
CA ASP A 41 -2.15 -15.07 -0.55
C ASP A 41 -3.35 -14.83 0.40
N GLY A 42 -3.48 -15.68 1.43
CA GLY A 42 -4.64 -15.66 2.33
C GLY A 42 -4.87 -14.31 3.02
N GLU A 43 -6.15 -13.96 3.20
CA GLU A 43 -6.59 -12.68 3.77
C GLU A 43 -5.90 -12.34 5.10
N ASP A 44 -5.83 -13.30 6.03
CA ASP A 44 -5.18 -13.11 7.33
C ASP A 44 -3.71 -12.67 7.21
N VAL A 45 -3.01 -13.23 6.22
CA VAL A 45 -1.59 -12.93 5.98
C VAL A 45 -1.45 -11.52 5.40
N ILE A 46 -2.32 -11.15 4.46
CA ILE A 46 -2.37 -9.81 3.86
C ILE A 46 -2.70 -8.75 4.92
N ILE A 47 -3.71 -9.00 5.76
CA ILE A 47 -4.10 -8.08 6.85
C ILE A 47 -2.94 -7.88 7.82
N LYS A 48 -2.29 -8.96 8.25
CA LYS A 48 -1.12 -8.87 9.12
C LYS A 48 -0.01 -8.02 8.48
N LYS A 49 0.24 -8.21 7.18
CA LYS A 49 1.23 -7.43 6.44
C LYS A 49 0.89 -5.93 6.42
N MET A 50 -0.37 -5.59 6.13
CA MET A 50 -0.85 -4.22 6.15
C MET A 50 -0.73 -3.58 7.54
N GLN A 51 -1.00 -4.33 8.61
CA GLN A 51 -0.86 -3.85 9.99
C GLN A 51 0.61 -3.59 10.35
N GLU A 52 1.51 -4.52 10.04
CA GLU A 52 2.96 -4.33 10.23
C GLU A 52 3.45 -3.07 9.51
N ARG A 53 2.98 -2.86 8.27
CA ARG A 53 3.26 -1.68 7.47
C ARG A 53 2.76 -0.39 8.12
N GLY A 54 1.52 -0.39 8.60
CA GLY A 54 0.92 0.77 9.28
C GLY A 54 1.73 1.21 10.51
N VAL A 55 2.24 0.24 11.28
CA VAL A 55 3.14 0.54 12.41
C VAL A 55 4.44 1.19 11.94
N LEU A 56 5.04 0.74 10.84
CA LEU A 56 6.25 1.36 10.28
C LEU A 56 6.00 2.80 9.81
N ILE A 57 4.90 3.05 9.10
CA ILE A 57 4.53 4.39 8.62
C ILE A 57 4.28 5.33 9.80
N ASN A 58 3.55 4.88 10.82
CA ASN A 58 3.28 5.68 12.02
C ASN A 58 4.55 6.05 12.79
N LYS A 59 5.57 5.18 12.78
CA LYS A 59 6.88 5.50 13.37
C LYS A 59 7.66 6.51 12.52
N ALA A 60 7.53 6.45 11.20
CA ALA A 60 8.24 7.32 10.27
C ALA A 60 7.59 8.72 10.09
N SER A 61 6.32 8.90 10.45
CA SER A 61 5.52 10.10 10.14
C SER A 61 5.91 11.38 10.92
N SER A 62 6.92 11.34 11.79
CA SER A 62 7.45 12.55 12.48
C SER A 62 8.33 13.45 11.60
N LEU A 63 8.65 13.00 10.37
CA LEU A 63 9.67 13.57 9.49
C LEU A 63 9.45 15.03 9.05
N ASN A 64 8.18 15.47 8.91
CA ASN A 64 7.89 16.78 8.32
C ASN A 64 8.42 17.96 9.15
N LYS A 65 8.55 17.80 10.47
CA LYS A 65 9.12 18.84 11.33
C LYS A 65 10.65 18.89 11.25
N GLU A 66 11.29 17.74 11.07
CA GLU A 66 12.75 17.57 11.06
C GLU A 66 13.38 18.12 9.76
N TYR A 67 12.64 18.10 8.65
CA TYR A 67 13.18 18.40 7.32
C TYR A 67 13.59 19.88 7.12
N HIS A 68 12.87 20.81 7.75
CA HIS A 68 13.20 22.24 7.66
C HIS A 68 14.54 22.54 8.33
N GLU A 69 14.72 22.04 9.56
CA GLU A 69 15.97 22.21 10.33
C GLU A 69 17.17 21.55 9.65
N ILE A 70 16.97 20.39 9.01
CA ILE A 70 18.00 19.70 8.23
C ILE A 70 18.42 20.54 7.01
N ASN A 71 17.47 21.12 6.27
CA ASN A 71 17.79 21.93 5.10
C ASN A 71 18.54 23.21 5.48
N GLU A 72 18.14 23.88 6.55
CA GLU A 72 18.85 25.04 7.07
C GLU A 72 20.28 24.66 7.48
N PHE A 73 20.47 23.54 8.17
CA PHE A 73 21.79 23.06 8.54
C PHE A 73 22.66 22.79 7.31
N ILE A 74 22.14 22.08 6.30
CA ILE A 74 22.88 21.75 5.07
C ILE A 74 23.29 23.02 4.31
N ALA A 75 22.45 24.05 4.30
CA ALA A 75 22.77 25.33 3.66
C ALA A 75 23.97 26.03 4.31
N CYS A 76 24.22 25.78 5.60
CA CYS A 76 25.33 26.36 6.37
C CYS A 76 26.61 25.51 6.38
N ILE A 77 26.67 24.41 5.62
CA ILE A 77 27.87 23.57 5.50
C ILE A 77 28.77 24.11 4.39
N ASP A 78 29.99 24.52 4.75
CA ASP A 78 31.03 24.96 3.79
C ASP A 78 31.73 23.80 3.08
N ASP A 79 31.68 22.59 3.68
CA ASP A 79 32.28 21.36 3.14
C ASP A 79 31.36 20.74 2.07
N GLU A 80 31.73 20.92 0.81
CA GLU A 80 30.92 20.46 -0.33
C GLU A 80 30.79 18.94 -0.43
N GLU A 81 31.75 18.15 0.07
CA GLU A 81 31.62 16.68 0.11
C GLU A 81 30.53 16.28 1.11
N LYS A 82 30.56 16.85 2.32
CA LYS A 82 29.54 16.62 3.34
C LYS A 82 28.15 17.06 2.89
N LYS A 83 28.07 18.20 2.22
CA LYS A 83 26.83 18.74 1.67
C LYS A 83 26.27 17.83 0.57
N SER A 84 27.13 17.30 -0.30
CA SER A 84 26.76 16.33 -1.32
C SER A 84 26.22 15.04 -0.71
N LEU A 85 26.88 14.51 0.34
CA LEU A 85 26.41 13.33 1.07
C LEU A 85 24.98 13.50 1.59
N PHE A 86 24.70 14.60 2.29
CA PHE A 86 23.36 14.86 2.83
C PHE A 86 22.30 15.02 1.74
N LYS A 87 22.61 15.76 0.68
CA LYS A 87 21.72 15.88 -0.49
C LYS A 87 21.43 14.51 -1.11
N GLY A 88 22.43 13.63 -1.16
CA GLY A 88 22.28 12.25 -1.62
C GLY A 88 21.32 11.43 -0.75
N LEU A 89 21.48 11.48 0.57
CA LEU A 89 20.58 10.80 1.52
C LEU A 89 19.14 11.30 1.38
N ILE A 90 18.96 12.62 1.35
CA ILE A 90 17.65 13.26 1.14
C ILE A 90 17.01 12.79 -0.18
N LYS A 91 17.75 12.84 -1.29
CA LYS A 91 17.24 12.44 -2.60
C LYS A 91 16.81 10.97 -2.60
N ASN A 92 17.57 10.10 -1.93
CA ASN A 92 17.23 8.68 -1.82
C ASN A 92 15.97 8.45 -0.98
N ILE A 93 15.81 9.16 0.14
CA ILE A 93 14.58 9.14 0.95
C ILE A 93 13.37 9.56 0.11
N GLN A 94 13.48 10.70 -0.59
CA GLN A 94 12.40 11.21 -1.45
C GLN A 94 12.04 10.22 -2.56
N ARG A 95 13.05 9.61 -3.20
CA ARG A 95 12.85 8.59 -4.23
C ARG A 95 12.07 7.39 -3.69
N LEU A 96 12.50 6.82 -2.56
CA LEU A 96 11.83 5.67 -1.94
C LEU A 96 10.39 6.00 -1.53
N LEU A 97 10.14 7.18 -0.99
CA LEU A 97 8.77 7.62 -0.65
C LEU A 97 7.88 7.76 -1.88
N SER A 98 8.40 8.30 -2.99
CA SER A 98 7.68 8.40 -4.25
C SER A 98 7.36 7.01 -4.81
N GLU A 99 8.37 6.14 -4.93
CA GLU A 99 8.22 4.78 -5.43
C GLU A 99 7.23 3.96 -4.57
N THR A 100 7.29 4.11 -3.24
CA THR A 100 6.33 3.50 -2.30
C THR A 100 4.90 4.01 -2.56
N THR A 101 4.74 5.31 -2.79
CA THR A 101 3.42 5.92 -3.02
C THR A 101 2.80 5.42 -4.32
N ASP A 102 3.61 5.27 -5.37
CA ASP A 102 3.12 4.75 -6.65
C ASP A 102 2.74 3.27 -6.55
N LEU A 103 3.54 2.46 -5.85
CA LEU A 103 3.17 1.07 -5.55
C LEU A 103 1.89 0.97 -4.72
N ASP A 104 1.66 1.88 -3.78
CA ASP A 104 0.41 1.90 -3.01
C ASP A 104 -0.82 2.19 -3.89
N LYS A 105 -0.68 3.07 -4.90
CA LYS A 105 -1.76 3.32 -5.87
C LYS A 105 -2.05 2.05 -6.68
N GLU A 106 -1.01 1.32 -7.09
CA GLU A 106 -1.15 0.06 -7.82
C GLU A 106 -1.79 -1.02 -6.95
N ASN A 107 -1.38 -1.15 -5.69
CA ASN A 107 -1.96 -2.10 -4.74
C ASN A 107 -3.45 -1.81 -4.48
N LYS A 108 -3.80 -0.51 -4.32
CA LYS A 108 -5.19 -0.08 -4.20
C LYS A 108 -5.99 -0.50 -5.44
N LEU A 109 -5.49 -0.21 -6.64
CA LEU A 109 -6.16 -0.58 -7.89
C LEU A 109 -6.34 -2.09 -8.01
N CYS A 110 -5.36 -2.88 -7.59
CA CYS A 110 -5.47 -4.35 -7.56
C CYS A 110 -6.63 -4.81 -6.67
N ILE A 111 -6.74 -4.26 -5.46
CA ILE A 111 -7.84 -4.57 -4.53
C ILE A 111 -9.19 -4.15 -5.13
N GLU A 112 -9.29 -2.95 -5.71
CA GLU A 112 -10.51 -2.45 -6.35
C GLU A 112 -10.96 -3.36 -7.50
N ASN A 113 -10.03 -3.81 -8.35
CA ASN A 113 -10.32 -4.73 -9.44
C ASN A 113 -10.84 -6.09 -8.94
N LYS A 114 -10.22 -6.65 -7.89
CA LYS A 114 -10.69 -7.90 -7.28
C LYS A 114 -12.10 -7.75 -6.69
N MET A 115 -12.37 -6.64 -6.01
CA MET A 115 -13.70 -6.35 -5.49
C MET A 115 -14.75 -6.23 -6.60
N TYR A 116 -14.38 -5.63 -7.74
CA TYR A 116 -15.23 -5.55 -8.91
C TYR A 116 -15.55 -6.94 -9.48
N GLU A 117 -14.54 -7.82 -9.65
CA GLU A 117 -14.74 -9.18 -10.13
C GLU A 117 -15.64 -10.02 -9.20
N ILE A 118 -15.44 -9.90 -7.89
CA ILE A 118 -16.30 -10.56 -6.89
C ILE A 118 -17.74 -10.06 -7.04
N THR A 119 -17.94 -8.75 -7.15
CA THR A 119 -19.27 -8.14 -7.30
C THR A 119 -19.97 -8.65 -8.55
N LEU A 120 -19.29 -8.65 -9.69
CA LEU A 120 -19.81 -9.16 -10.95
C LEU A 120 -20.21 -10.64 -10.86
N ASN A 121 -19.41 -11.46 -10.17
CA ASN A 121 -19.72 -12.87 -9.98
C ASN A 121 -20.94 -13.07 -9.07
N LEU A 122 -21.10 -12.25 -8.02
CA LEU A 122 -22.29 -12.27 -7.16
C LEU A 122 -23.56 -11.87 -7.93
N GLU A 123 -23.49 -10.86 -8.79
CA GLU A 123 -24.59 -10.43 -9.65
C GLU A 123 -25.03 -11.58 -10.59
N LYS A 124 -24.09 -12.23 -11.27
CA LYS A 124 -24.37 -13.40 -12.11
C LYS A 124 -25.04 -14.55 -11.34
N MET A 125 -24.57 -14.83 -10.13
CA MET A 125 -25.19 -15.85 -9.26
C MET A 125 -26.63 -15.47 -8.87
N GLN A 126 -26.90 -14.19 -8.64
CA GLN A 126 -28.24 -13.70 -8.33
C GLN A 126 -29.18 -13.82 -9.54
N GLU A 127 -28.74 -13.44 -10.73
CA GLU A 127 -29.49 -13.62 -11.98
C GLU A 127 -29.80 -15.10 -12.24
N GLY A 128 -28.81 -15.99 -12.07
CA GLY A 128 -29.01 -17.43 -12.18
C GLY A 128 -30.07 -17.96 -11.22
N LYS A 129 -30.06 -17.51 -9.95
CA LYS A 129 -31.11 -17.86 -8.97
C LYS A 129 -32.49 -17.33 -9.36
N GLN A 130 -32.58 -16.14 -9.95
CA GLN A 130 -33.84 -15.60 -10.45
C GLN A 130 -34.38 -16.38 -11.65
N LEU A 131 -33.51 -16.79 -12.57
CA LEU A 131 -33.83 -17.68 -13.68
C LEU A 131 -34.38 -19.03 -13.18
N THR A 132 -33.70 -19.69 -12.24
CA THR A 132 -34.18 -20.95 -11.66
C THR A 132 -35.54 -20.79 -10.98
N ARG A 133 -35.73 -19.74 -10.17
CA ARG A 133 -37.03 -19.46 -9.53
C ARG A 133 -38.15 -19.20 -10.52
N SER A 134 -37.83 -18.59 -11.67
CA SER A 134 -38.82 -18.29 -12.71
C SER A 134 -39.20 -19.56 -13.48
N LEU A 135 -38.25 -20.46 -13.73
CA LEU A 135 -38.50 -21.79 -14.29
C LEU A 135 -39.32 -22.66 -13.33
N ASP A 136 -38.99 -22.69 -12.04
CA ASP A 136 -39.74 -23.46 -11.04
C ASP A 136 -41.19 -22.97 -10.92
N LYS A 137 -41.43 -21.66 -10.99
CA LYS A 137 -42.80 -21.12 -11.07
C LYS A 137 -43.53 -21.58 -12.33
N ASN A 138 -42.89 -21.46 -13.49
CA ASN A 138 -43.52 -21.86 -14.75
C ASN A 138 -43.82 -23.37 -14.80
N ILE A 139 -42.96 -24.23 -14.24
CA ILE A 139 -43.20 -25.68 -14.16
C ILE A 139 -44.37 -25.99 -13.22
N ASN A 140 -44.46 -25.31 -12.08
CA ASN A 140 -45.53 -25.53 -11.10
C ASN A 140 -46.86 -24.84 -11.44
N ASP A 141 -46.84 -23.80 -12.29
CA ASP A 141 -48.03 -23.10 -12.79
C ASP A 141 -48.51 -23.63 -14.15
N THR A 142 -47.82 -24.61 -14.76
CA THR A 142 -48.35 -25.29 -15.95
C THR A 142 -49.47 -26.23 -15.48
N PRO A 143 -50.74 -26.04 -15.90
CA PRO A 143 -51.79 -27.00 -15.60
C PRO A 143 -51.36 -28.31 -16.23
N SER A 144 -51.26 -29.37 -15.43
CA SER A 144 -51.18 -30.73 -15.96
C SER A 144 -52.35 -30.91 -16.90
N PHE A 145 -52.09 -30.92 -18.21
CA PHE A 145 -53.04 -31.41 -19.21
C PHE A 145 -53.25 -32.88 -18.93
N ILE A 146 -54.17 -33.17 -18.01
CA ILE A 146 -54.81 -34.48 -17.92
C ILE A 146 -55.66 -34.55 -19.19
N ASP A 147 -55.22 -35.42 -20.08
CA ASP A 147 -55.88 -35.77 -21.33
C ASP A 147 -57.30 -36.24 -21.04
N VAL A 148 -58.29 -35.37 -21.27
CA VAL A 148 -59.71 -35.74 -21.24
C VAL A 148 -60.09 -36.23 -22.63
N CYS A 149 -59.57 -37.39 -23.00
CA CYS A 149 -60.11 -38.20 -24.09
C CYS A 149 -60.34 -39.62 -23.55
N GLY A 150 -61.52 -39.86 -22.98
CA GLY A 150 -61.97 -41.17 -22.49
C GLY A 150 -63.06 -41.07 -21.44
#